data_AF-A0A420XV84-F1
#
_entry.id   AF-A0A420XV84-F1
#
_cell.length_a   1.000
_cell.length_b   1.000
_cell.length_c   1.000
_cell.angle_alpha   90.00
_cell.angle_beta   90.00
_cell.angle_gamma   90.00
#
_symmetry.space_group_name_H-M   'P 1'
#
loop_
_entity.id
_entity.type
_entity.pdbx_description
1 polymer ?
#
loop_
_entity_poly.entity_id
_entity_poly.type
_entity_poly.pdbx_seq_one_letter_code
_entity_poly.pdbx_strand_id
1 'polypeptide(L)'
;MANPTGPCWSLLLERPRTRSAELTGRAVPTAAGVYAWFHLGEPVYVGMTGAKGGLRGRLGRHRGAGRDLSRSSLRRNVAAHLLGIPTTVSRQRPSVVSEQDADVVTAWIRDLEVAWVEQPDAAAAAALEHDLLAEWQPPLNRAGAARGRVV
;
A
#
# COMPACT_ATOMS: atom_id res chain seq x y z
N MET A 1 -19.63 -4.35 -4.62
CA MET A 1 -18.53 -3.52 -5.17
C MET A 1 -17.93 -4.30 -6.33
N ALA A 2 -17.29 -3.64 -7.30
CA ALA A 2 -16.69 -4.34 -8.44
C ALA A 2 -15.39 -5.01 -7.99
N ASN A 3 -15.32 -6.34 -8.06
CA ASN A 3 -14.10 -7.10 -7.81
C ASN A 3 -13.16 -6.97 -9.01
N PRO A 4 -11.83 -6.92 -8.81
CA PRO A 4 -10.91 -6.95 -9.94
C PRO A 4 -11.10 -8.24 -10.75
N THR A 5 -11.27 -8.09 -12.05
CA THR A 5 -11.34 -9.20 -13.01
C THR A 5 -10.12 -9.11 -13.91
N GLY A 6 -9.18 -10.05 -13.77
CA GLY A 6 -7.98 -10.09 -14.61
C GLY A 6 -6.95 -11.13 -14.17
N PRO A 7 -6.13 -11.65 -15.10
CA PRO A 7 -5.12 -12.65 -14.80
C PRO A 7 -4.06 -12.12 -13.83
N CYS A 8 -3.64 -10.85 -13.92
CA CYS A 8 -2.64 -10.33 -12.99
C CYS A 8 -3.21 -10.23 -11.57
N TRP A 9 -4.45 -9.76 -11.40
CA TRP A 9 -5.08 -9.70 -10.09
C TRP A 9 -5.27 -11.07 -9.45
N SER A 10 -5.57 -12.10 -10.24
CA SER A 10 -5.73 -13.47 -9.75
C SER A 10 -4.47 -13.96 -9.02
N LEU A 11 -3.28 -13.60 -9.50
CA LEU A 11 -2.01 -13.93 -8.86
C LEU A 11 -1.92 -13.47 -7.40
N LEU A 12 -2.50 -12.31 -7.07
CA LEU A 12 -2.52 -11.73 -5.71
C LEU A 12 -3.73 -12.20 -4.91
N LEU A 13 -4.90 -12.35 -5.54
CA LEU A 13 -6.13 -12.76 -4.88
C LEU A 13 -6.04 -14.18 -4.30
N GLU A 14 -5.30 -15.06 -4.96
CA GLU A 14 -5.06 -16.45 -4.57
C GLU A 14 -3.97 -16.63 -3.50
N ARG A 15 -3.22 -15.57 -3.18
CA ARG A 15 -2.16 -15.67 -2.17
C ARG A 15 -2.76 -15.71 -0.76
N PRO A 16 -2.13 -16.47 0.16
CA PRO A 16 -2.44 -16.35 1.58
C PRO A 16 -2.35 -14.90 2.04
N ARG A 17 -3.34 -14.48 2.81
CA ARG A 17 -3.41 -13.14 3.37
C ARG A 17 -3.05 -13.21 4.85
N THR A 18 -2.32 -12.21 5.30
CA THR A 18 -1.95 -12.08 6.71
C THR A 18 -2.45 -10.74 7.23
N ARG A 19 -3.07 -10.74 8.41
CA ARG A 19 -3.43 -9.49 9.07
C ARG A 19 -2.19 -8.67 9.36
N SER A 20 -2.26 -7.38 9.06
CA SER A 20 -1.15 -6.44 9.23
C SER A 20 -0.71 -6.33 10.69
N ALA A 21 -1.64 -6.40 11.64
CA ALA A 21 -1.32 -6.45 13.06
C ALA A 21 -0.45 -7.66 13.44
N GLU A 22 -0.67 -8.80 12.78
CA GLU A 22 -0.03 -10.09 13.07
C GLU A 22 1.26 -10.31 12.25
N LEU A 23 1.50 -9.50 11.23
CA LEU A 23 2.64 -9.65 10.34
C LEU A 23 3.97 -9.46 11.09
N THR A 24 4.76 -10.53 11.19
CA THR A 24 6.12 -10.46 11.70
C THR A 24 7.09 -10.23 10.54
N GLY A 25 8.14 -9.42 10.76
CA GLY A 25 9.09 -9.10 9.70
C GLY A 25 9.78 -10.33 9.09
N ARG A 26 10.00 -11.39 9.90
CA ARG A 26 10.64 -12.64 9.45
C ARG A 26 9.78 -13.43 8.45
N ALA A 27 8.45 -13.32 8.54
CA ALA A 27 7.53 -13.99 7.61
C ALA A 27 7.51 -13.34 6.22
N VAL A 28 8.00 -12.10 6.09
CA VAL A 28 8.03 -11.37 4.82
C VAL A 28 9.40 -11.56 4.14
N PRO A 29 9.46 -11.92 2.86
CA PRO A 29 10.71 -12.04 2.12
C PRO A 29 11.40 -10.69 1.92
N THR A 30 12.72 -10.71 1.69
CA THR A 30 13.53 -9.53 1.34
C THR A 30 13.67 -9.33 -0.17
N ALA A 31 13.00 -10.13 -0.98
CA ALA A 31 12.99 -10.02 -2.43
C ALA A 31 12.24 -8.77 -2.91
N ALA A 32 12.44 -8.42 -4.18
CA ALA A 32 11.55 -7.53 -4.90
C ALA A 32 10.16 -8.18 -5.03
N GLY A 33 9.13 -7.36 -5.25
CA GLY A 33 7.80 -7.90 -5.45
C GLY A 33 6.70 -6.86 -5.43
N VAL A 34 5.49 -7.37 -5.63
CA VAL A 34 4.24 -6.61 -5.57
C VAL A 34 3.44 -7.08 -4.37
N TYR A 35 2.73 -6.16 -3.74
CA TYR A 35 1.88 -6.43 -2.59
C TYR A 35 0.53 -5.73 -2.76
N ALA A 36 -0.52 -6.40 -2.29
CA ALA A 36 -1.86 -5.84 -2.20
C ALA A 36 -2.33 -5.83 -0.75
N TRP A 37 -3.04 -4.76 -0.38
CA TRP A 37 -3.69 -4.59 0.90
C TRP A 37 -5.20 -4.73 0.71
N PHE A 38 -5.83 -5.38 1.69
CA PHE A 38 -7.24 -5.74 1.65
C PHE A 38 -7.95 -5.19 2.89
N HIS A 39 -9.17 -4.70 2.69
CA HIS A 39 -10.06 -4.34 3.77
C HIS A 39 -11.35 -5.14 3.60
N LEU A 40 -11.72 -5.92 4.62
CA LEU A 40 -12.90 -6.79 4.59
C LEU A 40 -12.94 -7.72 3.35
N GLY A 41 -11.78 -8.30 3.01
CA GLY A 41 -11.65 -9.20 1.86
C GLY A 41 -11.45 -8.53 0.50
N GLU A 42 -11.64 -7.21 0.40
CA GLU A 42 -11.58 -6.45 -0.86
C GLU A 42 -10.22 -5.74 -1.05
N PRO A 43 -9.60 -5.81 -2.24
CA PRO A 43 -8.34 -5.11 -2.50
C PRO A 43 -8.55 -3.60 -2.50
N VAL A 44 -7.88 -2.90 -1.58
CA VAL A 44 -7.98 -1.44 -1.43
C VAL A 44 -6.76 -0.69 -1.94
N TYR A 45 -5.61 -1.36 -1.99
CA TYR A 45 -4.35 -0.76 -2.45
C TYR A 45 -3.42 -1.82 -3.04
N VAL A 46 -2.70 -1.46 -4.10
CA VAL A 46 -1.55 -2.24 -4.62
C VAL A 46 -0.30 -1.37 -4.69
N GLY A 47 0.85 -1.97 -4.44
CA GLY A 47 2.14 -1.32 -4.55
C GLY A 47 3.26 -2.29 -4.88
N MET A 48 4.38 -1.77 -5.39
CA MET A 48 5.60 -2.55 -5.62
C MET A 48 6.78 -2.12 -4.74
N THR A 49 7.80 -2.97 -4.72
CA THR A 49 9.14 -2.60 -4.29
C THR A 49 10.21 -3.39 -5.01
N GLY A 50 11.23 -2.67 -5.50
CA GLY A 50 12.50 -3.24 -5.96
C GLY A 50 13.72 -2.76 -5.16
N ALA A 51 13.49 -2.12 -4.01
CA ALA A 51 14.52 -1.39 -3.27
C ALA A 51 15.21 -2.26 -2.20
N LYS A 52 16.31 -1.72 -1.62
CA LYS A 52 17.02 -2.32 -0.49
C LYS A 52 16.05 -2.64 0.66
N GLY A 53 16.03 -3.91 1.07
CA GLY A 53 15.12 -4.45 2.08
C GLY A 53 13.85 -5.08 1.53
N GLY A 54 13.55 -4.93 0.24
CA GLY A 54 12.48 -5.61 -0.48
C GLY A 54 11.11 -5.46 0.16
N LEU A 55 10.26 -6.48 -0.04
CA LEU A 55 8.93 -6.58 0.53
C LEU A 55 8.95 -6.34 2.06
N ARG A 56 9.86 -6.98 2.79
CA ARG A 56 10.00 -6.81 4.25
C ARG A 56 10.18 -5.35 4.66
N GLY A 57 11.13 -4.66 4.03
CA GLY A 57 11.42 -3.26 4.33
C GLY A 57 10.26 -2.33 3.96
N ARG A 58 9.59 -2.60 2.83
CA ARG A 58 8.47 -1.79 2.37
C ARG A 58 7.22 -1.97 3.23
N LEU A 59 6.82 -3.20 3.51
CA LEU A 59 5.67 -3.49 4.36
C LEU A 59 5.90 -3.02 5.80
N GLY A 60 7.12 -3.18 6.33
CA GLY A 60 7.49 -2.63 7.64
C GLY A 60 7.32 -1.11 7.70
N ARG A 61 7.71 -0.38 6.64
CA ARG A 61 7.55 1.07 6.56
C ARG A 61 6.09 1.51 6.53
N HIS A 62 5.23 0.78 5.83
CA HIS A 62 3.78 1.05 5.81
C HIS A 62 3.13 0.89 7.18
N ARG A 63 3.66 -0.01 8.00
CA ARG A 63 3.19 -0.31 9.36
C ARG A 63 3.79 0.58 10.45
N GLY A 64 4.59 1.58 10.09
CA GLY A 64 5.15 2.53 11.06
C GLY A 64 4.06 3.31 11.82
N ALA A 65 4.34 3.65 13.08
CA ALA A 65 3.42 4.41 13.94
C ALA A 65 3.71 5.92 14.00
N GLY A 66 4.84 6.38 13.47
CA GLY A 66 5.23 7.80 13.59
C GLY A 66 4.38 8.75 12.76
N ARG A 67 4.32 10.02 13.16
CA ARG A 67 3.55 11.09 12.46
C ARG A 67 4.05 11.43 11.05
N ASP A 68 5.28 11.05 10.71
CA ASP A 68 5.83 11.25 9.36
C ASP A 68 5.25 10.21 8.39
N LEU A 69 4.20 10.60 7.66
CA LEU A 69 3.57 9.76 6.65
C LEU A 69 4.30 9.82 5.29
N SER A 70 5.22 10.77 5.10
CA SER A 70 5.72 11.16 3.77
C SER A 70 6.49 10.05 3.05
N ARG A 71 7.05 9.08 3.78
CA ARG A 71 7.81 7.92 3.23
C ARG A 71 6.94 6.74 2.83
N SER A 72 5.62 6.80 3.03
CA SER A 72 4.71 5.69 2.81
C SER A 72 3.51 6.14 1.97
N SER A 73 3.49 5.77 0.70
CA SER A 73 2.36 6.02 -0.20
C SER A 73 1.03 5.51 0.38
N LEU A 74 1.00 4.28 0.91
CA LEU A 74 -0.19 3.73 1.56
C LEU A 74 -0.71 4.66 2.67
N ARG A 75 0.11 4.92 3.71
CA ARG A 75 -0.26 5.84 4.81
C ARG A 75 -0.81 7.19 4.34
N ARG A 76 -0.22 7.79 3.30
CA ARG A 76 -0.73 9.06 2.73
C ARG A 76 -2.08 8.88 2.06
N ASN A 77 -2.28 7.81 1.31
CA ASN A 77 -3.56 7.55 0.64
C ASN A 77 -4.66 7.20 1.66
N VAL A 78 -4.31 6.51 2.74
CA VAL A 78 -5.21 6.26 3.88
C VAL A 78 -5.60 7.56 4.57
N ALA A 79 -4.64 8.45 4.85
CA ALA A 79 -4.93 9.77 5.42
C ALA A 79 -5.86 10.59 4.50
N ALA A 80 -5.64 10.56 3.19
CA ALA A 80 -6.50 11.23 2.23
C ALA A 80 -7.91 10.63 2.17
N HIS A 81 -8.02 9.30 2.31
CA HIS A 81 -9.28 8.59 2.24
C HIS A 81 -10.13 8.75 3.50
N LEU A 82 -9.54 8.57 4.68
CA LEU A 82 -10.26 8.57 5.95
C LEU A 82 -10.43 9.97 6.54
N LEU A 83 -9.41 10.82 6.41
CA LEU A 83 -9.32 12.10 7.12
C LEU A 83 -9.43 13.30 6.16
N GLY A 84 -9.54 13.05 4.86
CA GLY A 84 -9.55 14.10 3.84
C GLY A 84 -8.21 14.84 3.67
N ILE A 85 -7.14 14.44 4.38
CA ILE A 85 -5.84 15.11 4.36
C ILE A 85 -5.16 14.89 3.00
N PRO A 86 -4.94 15.92 2.18
CA PRO A 86 -4.33 15.75 0.86
C PRO A 86 -2.93 15.13 0.93
N THR A 87 -2.54 14.40 -0.12
CA THR A 87 -1.19 13.82 -0.22
C THR A 87 -0.11 14.90 -0.26
N THR A 88 -0.41 16.10 -0.78
CA THR A 88 0.48 17.26 -0.75
C THR A 88 0.79 17.71 0.67
N VAL A 89 -0.17 17.63 1.60
CA VAL A 89 -0.03 17.97 3.02
C VAL A 89 0.69 16.84 3.77
N SER A 90 0.23 15.60 3.65
CA SER A 90 0.83 14.44 4.34
C SER A 90 2.24 14.06 3.83
N ARG A 91 2.73 14.73 2.78
CA ARG A 91 4.12 14.65 2.30
C ARG A 91 5.08 15.66 2.93
N GLN A 92 4.58 16.71 3.57
CA GLN A 92 5.41 17.80 4.06
C GLN A 92 6.38 17.34 5.14
N ARG A 93 7.53 18.03 5.20
CA ARG A 93 8.58 17.84 6.20
C ARG A 93 8.99 19.23 6.71
N PRO A 94 8.97 19.50 8.03
CA PRO A 94 8.48 18.61 9.10
C PRO A 94 7.00 18.23 8.95
N SER A 95 6.58 17.12 9.56
CA SER A 95 5.20 16.64 9.42
C SER A 95 4.23 17.61 10.07
N VAL A 96 3.19 17.99 9.34
CA VAL A 96 2.06 18.79 9.84
C VAL A 96 0.87 17.92 10.25
N VAL A 97 0.99 16.59 10.08
CA VAL A 97 -0.04 15.63 10.53
C VAL A 97 0.02 15.52 12.05
N SER A 98 -1.15 15.60 12.70
CA SER A 98 -1.27 15.47 14.14
C SER A 98 -0.95 14.03 14.60
N GLU A 99 -0.70 13.84 15.89
CA GLU A 99 -0.54 12.49 16.46
C GLU A 99 -1.81 11.68 16.35
N GLN A 100 -2.94 12.29 16.70
CA GLN A 100 -4.26 11.69 16.60
C GLN A 100 -4.59 11.22 15.17
N ASP A 101 -4.31 12.03 14.15
CA ASP A 101 -4.53 11.65 12.75
C ASP A 101 -3.61 10.49 12.34
N ALA A 102 -2.35 10.52 12.77
CA ALA A 102 -1.41 9.45 12.50
C ALA A 102 -1.83 8.14 13.16
N ASP A 103 -2.40 8.20 14.36
CA ASP A 103 -2.92 7.05 15.11
C ASP A 103 -4.12 6.43 14.40
N VAL A 104 -5.06 7.24 13.87
CA VAL A 104 -6.18 6.74 13.05
C VAL A 104 -5.67 6.01 11.81
N VAL A 105 -4.70 6.59 11.10
CA VAL A 105 -4.08 5.96 9.92
C VAL A 105 -3.39 4.65 10.28
N THR A 106 -2.65 4.62 11.39
CA THR A 106 -1.92 3.43 11.84
C THR A 106 -2.89 2.34 12.32
N ALA A 107 -3.96 2.69 13.03
CA ALA A 107 -5.00 1.75 13.44
C ALA A 107 -5.67 1.10 12.23
N TRP A 108 -6.05 1.90 11.22
CA TRP A 108 -6.68 1.37 10.02
C TRP A 108 -5.75 0.42 9.26
N ILE A 109 -4.47 0.78 9.08
CA ILE A 109 -3.49 -0.09 8.42
C ILE A 109 -3.24 -1.39 9.18
N ARG A 110 -3.38 -1.40 10.51
CA ARG A 110 -3.26 -2.63 11.32
C ARG A 110 -4.44 -3.58 11.12
N ASP A 111 -5.62 -3.06 10.80
CA ASP A 111 -6.83 -3.83 10.53
C ASP A 111 -6.83 -4.48 9.12
N LEU A 112 -6.03 -3.92 8.20
CA LEU A 112 -5.91 -4.48 6.85
C LEU A 112 -5.25 -5.86 6.84
N GLU A 113 -5.58 -6.64 5.83
CA GLU A 113 -4.82 -7.82 5.43
C GLU A 113 -3.84 -7.47 4.31
N VAL A 114 -2.76 -8.23 4.18
CA VAL A 114 -1.78 -8.04 3.11
C VAL A 114 -1.40 -9.39 2.50
N ALA A 115 -1.23 -9.39 1.18
CA ALA A 115 -0.64 -10.48 0.42
C ALA A 115 0.42 -9.93 -0.54
N TRP A 116 1.33 -10.80 -0.99
CA TRP A 116 2.41 -10.41 -1.89
C TRP A 116 2.79 -11.52 -2.86
N VAL A 117 3.44 -11.12 -3.94
CA VAL A 117 4.08 -11.99 -4.92
C VAL A 117 5.52 -11.49 -5.10
N GLU A 118 6.48 -12.40 -4.90
CA GLU A 118 7.89 -12.13 -5.15
C GLU A 118 8.15 -12.01 -6.65
N GLN A 119 9.09 -11.14 -7.01
CA GLN A 119 9.52 -10.91 -8.38
C GLN A 119 11.05 -11.01 -8.45
N PRO A 120 11.61 -11.45 -9.59
CA PRO A 120 13.05 -11.65 -9.72
C PRO A 120 13.84 -10.35 -9.51
N ASP A 121 13.29 -9.22 -9.94
CA ASP A 121 13.92 -7.92 -9.83
C ASP A 121 12.92 -6.76 -9.76
N ALA A 122 13.47 -5.54 -9.69
CA ALA A 122 12.71 -4.31 -9.62
C ALA A 122 11.90 -4.03 -10.90
N ALA A 123 12.41 -4.42 -12.07
CA ALA A 123 11.76 -4.16 -13.35
C ALA A 123 10.52 -5.06 -13.51
N ALA A 124 10.64 -6.34 -13.17
CA ALA A 124 9.52 -7.28 -13.15
C ALA A 124 8.44 -6.86 -12.14
N ALA A 125 8.83 -6.38 -10.95
CA ALA A 125 7.89 -5.83 -9.98
C ALA A 125 7.18 -4.57 -10.47
N ALA A 126 7.87 -3.68 -11.21
CA ALA A 126 7.26 -2.49 -11.81
C ALA A 126 6.29 -2.85 -12.92
N ALA A 127 6.66 -3.78 -13.80
CA ALA A 127 5.81 -4.27 -14.88
C ALA A 127 4.51 -4.88 -14.33
N LEU A 128 4.62 -5.78 -13.34
CA LEU A 128 3.44 -6.39 -12.74
C LEU A 128 2.52 -5.38 -12.03
N GLU A 129 3.08 -4.40 -11.31
CA GLU A 129 2.25 -3.33 -10.70
C GLU A 129 1.52 -2.50 -11.76
N HIS A 130 2.19 -2.18 -12.87
CA HIS A 130 1.57 -1.47 -13.97
C HIS A 130 0.40 -2.28 -14.56
N ASP A 131 0.61 -3.57 -14.87
CA ASP A 131 -0.43 -4.43 -15.43
C ASP A 131 -1.62 -4.57 -14.48
N LEU A 132 -1.37 -4.75 -13.17
CA LEU A 132 -2.43 -4.77 -12.14
C LEU A 132 -3.26 -3.48 -12.13
N LEU A 133 -2.60 -2.32 -12.16
CA LEU A 133 -3.28 -1.03 -12.16
C LEU A 133 -3.99 -0.74 -13.49
N ALA A 134 -3.52 -1.31 -14.60
CA ALA A 134 -4.18 -1.23 -15.90
C ALA A 134 -5.44 -2.10 -15.94
N GLU A 135 -5.39 -3.31 -15.38
CA GLU A 135 -6.55 -4.20 -15.27
C GLU A 135 -7.64 -3.60 -14.39
N TRP A 136 -7.28 -3.15 -13.18
CA TRP A 136 -8.22 -2.57 -12.24
C TRP A 136 -7.51 -1.72 -11.18
N GLN A 137 -7.97 -0.49 -10.98
CA GLN A 137 -7.39 0.41 -9.97
C GLN A 137 -8.11 0.32 -8.62
N PRO A 138 -7.42 -0.10 -7.56
CA PRO A 138 -7.97 -0.09 -6.21
C PRO A 138 -8.36 1.31 -5.76
N PRO A 139 -9.39 1.44 -4.88
CA PRO A 139 -9.89 2.73 -4.41
C PRO A 139 -8.80 3.68 -3.88
N LEU A 140 -7.84 3.19 -3.09
CA LEU A 140 -6.79 4.04 -2.54
C LEU A 140 -5.73 4.45 -3.58
N ASN A 141 -5.47 3.63 -4.60
CA ASN A 141 -4.61 4.03 -5.72
C ASN A 141 -5.30 5.13 -6.54
N ARG A 142 -6.60 4.98 -6.80
CA ARG A 142 -7.40 5.96 -7.54
C ARG A 142 -7.49 7.30 -6.82
N ALA A 143 -7.75 7.30 -5.51
CA ALA A 143 -7.80 8.52 -4.70
C ALA A 143 -6.46 9.28 -4.67
N GLY A 144 -5.34 8.54 -4.70
CA GLY A 144 -4.00 9.11 -4.83
C GLY A 144 -3.70 9.66 -6.23
N ALA A 145 -4.18 9.00 -7.29
CA ALA A 145 -3.96 9.39 -8.69
C ALA A 145 -4.85 10.57 -9.14
N ALA A 146 -6.13 10.59 -8.73
CA ALA A 146 -7.11 11.59 -9.13
C ALA A 146 -6.81 13.02 -8.64
N ARG A 147 -5.86 13.18 -7.71
CA ARG A 147 -5.48 14.50 -7.15
C ARG A 147 -4.08 14.96 -7.59
N GLY A 148 -3.46 14.26 -8.54
CA GLY A 148 -2.15 14.59 -9.13
C GLY A 148 -2.19 15.33 -10.47
N ARG A 149 -3.36 15.50 -11.10
CA ARG A 149 -3.52 16.38 -12.27
C ARG A 149 -4.01 17.75 -11.81
N VAL A 150 -3.07 18.64 -11.52
CA VAL A 150 -3.26 20.06 -11.81
C VAL A 150 -2.71 20.23 -13.24
N VAL A 151 -3.62 20.51 -14.17
CA VAL A 151 -3.29 21.08 -15.48
C VAL A 151 -2.70 22.48 -15.29
#